data_AF-A0A931ZPJ0-F1
#
_entry.id   AF-A0A931ZPJ0-F1
#
_cell.length_a   1.000
_cell.length_b   1.000
_cell.length_c   1.000
_cell.angle_alpha   90.00
_cell.angle_beta   90.00
_cell.angle_gamma   90.00
#
_symmetry.space_group_name_H-M   'P 1'
#
loop_
_entity.id
_entity.type
_entity.pdbx_description
1 polymer ?
#
loop_
_entity_poly.entity_id
_entity_poly.type
_entity_poly.pdbx_seq_one_letter_code
_entity_poly.pdbx_strand_id
1 'polypeptide(L)'
;MFNLAAVIPQITTKQKPKTNISVLYLNSAILVFIVVLGLAYLIQLNALSTKGYEIRQQQEAISGLSTEYKHLEMQVSNMQSINRIKQEAAKLNFVPTSGVTYINVSDFVLK
;
A
#
# COMPACT_ATOMS: atom_id res chain seq x y z
N MET A 1 -37.05 78.71 -41.40
CA MET A 1 -37.75 77.50 -40.92
C MET A 1 -36.71 76.40 -40.75
N PHE A 2 -36.15 76.27 -39.54
CA PHE A 2 -35.22 75.20 -39.19
C PHE A 2 -36.02 73.94 -38.91
N ASN A 3 -35.83 72.86 -39.68
CA ASN A 3 -36.31 71.54 -39.28
C ASN A 3 -35.10 70.70 -38.87
N LEU A 4 -34.87 70.70 -37.55
CA LEU A 4 -33.81 70.00 -36.85
C LEU A 4 -34.33 68.62 -36.43
N ALA A 5 -34.60 67.74 -37.40
CA ALA A 5 -35.08 66.40 -37.13
C ALA A 5 -33.96 65.36 -37.29
N ALA A 6 -33.37 65.03 -36.14
CA ALA A 6 -32.84 63.71 -35.81
C ALA A 6 -31.53 63.24 -36.47
N VAL A 7 -30.41 63.90 -36.13
CA VAL A 7 -29.20 63.16 -35.77
C VAL A 7 -29.16 63.11 -34.25
N ILE A 8 -29.80 62.08 -33.67
CA ILE A 8 -29.68 61.81 -32.24
C ILE A 8 -28.36 61.04 -32.05
N PRO A 9 -27.40 61.55 -31.28
CA PRO A 9 -26.23 60.75 -30.92
C PRO A 9 -26.71 59.58 -30.06
N GLN A 10 -26.47 58.36 -30.53
CA GLN A 10 -26.65 57.17 -29.72
C GLN A 10 -25.64 57.23 -28.57
N ILE A 11 -26.11 57.69 -27.40
CA ILE A 11 -25.35 57.64 -26.16
C ILE A 11 -25.17 56.15 -25.84
N THR A 12 -24.00 55.61 -26.17
CA THR A 12 -23.56 54.30 -25.71
C THR A 12 -23.34 54.39 -24.19
N THR A 13 -24.42 54.19 -23.45
CA THR A 13 -24.37 54.11 -21.99
C THR A 13 -23.64 52.83 -21.61
N LYS A 14 -22.33 52.95 -21.32
CA LYS A 14 -21.55 51.89 -20.66
C LYS A 14 -22.14 51.65 -19.28
N GLN A 15 -23.07 50.72 -19.17
CA GLN A 15 -23.58 50.27 -17.88
C GLN A 15 -22.46 49.55 -17.13
N LYS A 16 -21.91 50.19 -16.10
CA LYS A 16 -21.05 49.49 -15.12
C LYS A 16 -21.94 48.50 -14.38
N PRO A 17 -21.57 47.22 -14.27
CA PRO A 17 -22.36 46.27 -13.51
C PRO A 17 -22.40 46.75 -12.04
N LYS A 18 -23.59 47.13 -11.57
CA LYS A 18 -23.86 47.36 -10.14
C LYS A 18 -23.79 46.00 -9.45
N THR A 19 -22.60 45.57 -9.07
CA THR A 19 -22.44 44.40 -8.23
C THR A 19 -22.74 44.80 -6.79
N ASN A 20 -23.70 44.13 -6.17
CA ASN A 20 -23.96 44.30 -4.75
C ASN A 20 -22.72 43.84 -3.97
N ILE A 21 -22.16 44.71 -3.14
CA ILE A 21 -20.94 44.46 -2.37
C ILE A 21 -21.03 43.14 -1.56
N SER A 22 -22.22 42.79 -1.06
CA SER A 22 -22.50 41.51 -0.41
C SER A 22 -22.26 40.28 -1.31
N VAL A 23 -22.61 40.35 -2.59
CA VAL A 23 -22.41 39.27 -3.56
C VAL A 23 -20.93 39.10 -3.90
N LEU A 24 -20.15 40.19 -3.91
CA LEU A 24 -18.70 40.15 -4.11
C LEU A 24 -18.00 39.42 -2.96
N TYR A 25 -18.35 39.75 -1.70
CA TYR A 25 -17.82 39.06 -0.53
C TYR A 25 -18.22 37.58 -0.50
N LEU A 26 -19.47 37.26 -0.82
CA LEU A 26 -19.95 35.88 -0.89
C LEU A 26 -19.18 35.05 -1.93
N ASN A 27 -19.00 35.57 -3.15
CA ASN A 27 -18.22 34.89 -4.18
C ASN A 27 -16.76 34.71 -3.78
N SER A 28 -16.16 35.71 -3.15
CA SER A 28 -14.77 35.60 -2.67
C SER A 28 -14.64 34.53 -1.59
N ALA A 29 -15.60 34.42 -0.66
CA ALA A 29 -15.61 33.40 0.38
C ALA A 29 -15.75 32.00 -0.20
N ILE A 30 -16.63 31.81 -1.20
CA ILE A 30 -16.80 30.54 -1.90
C ILE A 30 -15.52 30.15 -2.62
N LEU A 31 -14.85 31.09 -3.30
CA LEU A 31 -13.60 30.82 -4.00
C LEU A 31 -12.51 30.39 -3.03
N VAL A 32 -12.34 31.10 -1.92
CA VAL A 32 -11.40 30.72 -0.86
C VAL A 32 -11.74 29.34 -0.31
N PHE A 33 -13.02 29.05 -0.08
CA PHE A 33 -13.47 27.75 0.42
C PHE A 33 -13.12 26.60 -0.53
N ILE A 34 -13.32 26.78 -1.84
CA ILE A 34 -12.93 25.80 -2.86
C ILE A 34 -11.43 25.57 -2.86
N VAL A 35 -10.63 26.64 -2.74
CA VAL A 35 -9.16 26.53 -2.69
C VAL A 35 -8.72 25.76 -1.43
N VAL A 36 -9.29 26.08 -0.26
CA VAL A 36 -9.00 25.39 1.00
C VAL A 36 -9.36 23.90 0.89
N LEU A 37 -10.53 23.57 0.35
CA LEU A 37 -10.94 22.19 0.13
C LEU A 37 -10.01 21.45 -0.85
N GLY A 38 -9.59 22.11 -1.93
CA GLY A 38 -8.64 21.55 -2.89
C GLY A 38 -7.28 21.25 -2.26
N LEU A 39 -6.76 22.17 -1.45
CA LEU A 39 -5.50 21.96 -0.72
C LEU A 39 -5.64 20.85 0.33
N ALA A 40 -6.73 20.84 1.09
CA ALA A 40 -7.01 19.78 2.06
C ALA A 40 -7.10 18.40 1.39
N TYR A 41 -7.75 18.32 0.22
CA TYR A 41 -7.83 17.10 -0.57
C TYR A 41 -6.45 16.61 -1.03
N LEU A 42 -5.61 17.52 -1.55
CA LEU A 42 -4.25 17.16 -1.95
C LEU A 42 -3.42 16.68 -0.75
N ILE A 43 -3.51 17.33 0.41
CA ILE A 43 -2.81 16.89 1.62
C ILE A 43 -3.29 15.49 2.03
N GLN A 44 -4.60 15.26 2.03
CA GLN A 44 -5.19 13.98 2.42
C GLN A 44 -4.82 12.85 1.44
N LEU A 45 -4.80 13.14 0.14
CA LEU A 45 -4.37 12.21 -0.90
C LEU A 45 -2.87 11.87 -0.76
N ASN A 46 -2.04 12.88 -0.52
CA ASN A 46 -0.60 12.67 -0.30
C ASN A 46 -0.34 11.87 0.99
N ALA A 47 -1.05 12.19 2.08
CA ALA A 47 -0.96 11.44 3.34
C ALA A 47 -1.43 9.99 3.18
N LEU A 48 -2.44 9.74 2.35
CA LEU A 48 -2.90 8.39 2.02
C LEU A 48 -1.82 7.59 1.26
N SER A 49 -1.09 8.25 0.35
CA SER A 49 0.05 7.65 -0.35
C SER A 49 1.18 7.26 0.61
N THR A 50 1.50 8.12 1.59
CA THR A 50 2.49 7.81 2.65
C THR A 50 2.03 6.65 3.54
N LYS A 51 0.74 6.60 3.91
CA LYS A 51 0.16 5.49 4.68
C LYS A 51 0.23 4.16 3.94
N GLY A 52 0.13 4.17 2.60
CA GLY A 52 0.33 2.97 1.79
C GLY A 52 1.73 2.35 1.94
N TYR A 53 2.75 3.19 2.14
CA TYR A 53 4.11 2.73 2.37
C TYR A 53 4.29 2.09 3.75
N GLU A 54 3.73 2.70 4.80
CA GLU A 54 3.72 2.12 6.16
C GLU A 54 2.99 0.77 6.20
N ILE A 55 1.83 0.67 5.53
CA ILE A 55 1.08 -0.58 5.40
C ILE A 55 1.92 -1.64 4.69
N ARG A 56 2.60 -1.26 3.60
CA ARG A 56 3.46 -2.19 2.87
C ARG A 56 4.62 -2.70 3.72
N GLN A 57 5.26 -1.82 4.50
CA GLN A 57 6.35 -2.22 5.40
C GLN A 57 5.86 -3.18 6.49
N GLN A 58 4.69 -2.92 7.08
CA GLN A 58 4.07 -3.82 8.06
C GLN A 58 3.71 -5.17 7.43
N GLN A 59 3.21 -5.17 6.18
CA GLN A 59 2.87 -6.40 5.46
C GLN A 59 4.12 -7.24 5.15
N GLU A 60 5.23 -6.60 4.76
CA GLU A 60 6.52 -7.26 4.55
C GLU A 60 7.06 -7.86 5.85
N ALA A 61 6.95 -7.16 6.98
CA ALA A 61 7.35 -7.68 8.29
C ALA A 61 6.52 -8.92 8.70
N ILE A 62 5.20 -8.89 8.51
CA ILE A 62 4.32 -10.05 8.77
C ILE A 62 4.69 -11.24 7.88
N SER A 63 4.97 -10.99 6.60
CA SER A 63 5.36 -12.04 5.66
C SER A 63 6.70 -12.68 6.04
N GLY A 64 7.67 -11.86 6.48
CA GLY A 64 8.96 -12.33 6.98
C GLY A 64 8.79 -13.22 8.22
N LEU A 65 8.03 -12.74 9.20
CA LEU A 65 7.77 -13.47 10.44
C LEU A 65 7.01 -14.79 10.20
N SER A 66 6.06 -14.81 9.26
CA SER A 66 5.34 -16.04 8.88
C SER A 66 6.27 -17.08 8.23
N THR A 67 7.22 -16.61 7.42
CA THR A 67 8.20 -17.48 6.77
C THR A 67 9.14 -18.09 7.80
N GLU A 68 9.62 -17.28 8.75
CA GLU A 68 10.48 -17.75 9.83
C GLU A 68 9.76 -18.74 10.76
N TYR A 69 8.50 -18.46 11.10
CA TYR A 69 7.67 -19.40 11.86
C TYR A 69 7.55 -20.75 11.16
N LYS A 70 7.24 -20.77 9.86
CA LYS A 70 7.17 -22.03 9.08
C LYS A 70 8.50 -22.77 9.07
N HIS A 71 9.62 -22.05 8.94
CA HIS A 71 10.94 -22.65 8.98
C HIS A 71 11.24 -23.29 10.35
N LEU A 72 10.88 -22.61 11.43
CA LEU A 72 11.06 -23.12 12.79
C LEU A 72 10.15 -24.33 13.06
N GLU A 73 8.90 -24.30 12.59
CA GLU A 73 7.96 -25.41 12.68
C GLU A 73 8.47 -26.66 11.96
N MET A 74 9.05 -26.51 10.77
CA MET A 74 9.70 -27.62 10.05
C MET A 74 10.88 -28.20 10.83
N GLN A 75 11.71 -27.36 11.45
CA GLN A 75 12.83 -27.84 12.27
C GLN A 75 12.35 -28.64 13.49
N VAL A 76 11.33 -28.13 14.20
CA VAL A 76 10.73 -28.83 15.34
C VAL A 76 10.15 -30.17 14.89
N SER A 77 9.42 -30.19 13.77
CA SER A 77 8.84 -31.42 13.22
C SER A 77 9.91 -32.45 12.82
N ASN A 78 11.02 -32.01 12.23
CA ASN A 78 12.15 -32.88 11.91
C ASN A 78 12.78 -33.49 13.17
N MET A 79 13.00 -32.68 14.21
CA MET A 79 13.53 -33.16 15.48
C MET A 79 12.59 -34.16 16.16
N GLN A 80 11.29 -33.88 16.16
CA GLN A 80 10.26 -34.79 16.68
C GLN A 80 10.20 -36.08 15.88
N SER A 81 10.32 -36.01 14.56
CA SER A 81 10.34 -37.18 13.67
C SER A 81 11.52 -38.10 13.97
N ILE A 82 12.73 -37.54 14.13
CA ILE A 82 13.93 -38.31 14.52
C ILE A 82 13.72 -38.99 15.88
N ASN A 83 13.19 -38.25 16.87
CA ASN A 83 12.93 -38.81 18.19
C ASN A 83 11.87 -39.92 18.14
N ARG A 84 10.82 -39.74 17.33
CA ARG A 84 9.78 -40.76 17.13
C ARG A 84 10.34 -42.01 16.47
N ILE A 85 11.17 -41.88 15.43
CA ILE A 85 11.83 -43.01 14.78
C ILE A 85 12.73 -43.76 15.78
N LYS A 86 13.51 -43.04 16.60
CA LYS A 86 14.34 -43.65 17.65
C LYS A 86 13.51 -44.43 18.67
N GLN A 87 12.38 -43.87 19.11
CA GLN A 87 11.49 -44.53 20.06
C GLN A 87 10.83 -45.78 19.47
N GLU A 88 10.32 -45.70 18.25
CA GLU A 88 9.74 -46.87 17.56
C GLU A 88 10.81 -47.94 17.27
N ALA A 89 12.03 -47.55 16.89
CA ALA A 89 13.13 -48.48 16.70
C ALA A 89 13.52 -49.20 18.00
N ALA A 90 13.52 -48.49 19.13
CA ALA A 90 13.76 -49.09 20.44
C ALA A 90 12.65 -50.08 20.85
N LYS A 91 11.38 -49.76 20.57
CA LYS A 91 10.25 -50.70 20.80
C LYS A 91 10.37 -51.99 19.98
N LEU A 92 10.95 -51.90 18.79
CA LEU A 92 11.20 -53.04 17.90
C LEU A 92 12.50 -53.80 18.24
N ASN A 93 13.15 -53.50 19.37
CA ASN A 93 14.44 -54.07 19.80
C ASN A 93 15.59 -53.87 18.80
N PHE A 94 15.55 -52.83 17.96
CA PHE A 94 16.69 -52.50 17.11
C PHE A 94 17.84 -51.93 17.95
N VAL A 95 19.05 -52.40 17.67
CA VAL A 95 20.28 -51.94 18.36
C VAL A 95 20.72 -50.60 17.76
N PRO A 96 21.05 -49.58 18.57
CA PRO A 96 21.51 -48.30 18.06
C PRO A 96 22.83 -48.44 17.27
N THR A 97 22.83 -47.94 16.03
CA THR A 97 23.99 -48.02 15.13
C THR A 97 25.08 -47.04 15.54
N SER A 98 26.30 -47.53 15.81
CA SER A 98 27.46 -46.71 16.24
C SER A 98 28.29 -46.14 15.09
N GLY A 99 27.94 -46.44 13.84
CA GLY A 99 28.61 -45.91 12.65
C GLY A 99 27.76 -46.12 11.41
N VAL A 100 27.60 -45.07 10.61
CA VAL A 100 26.87 -45.15 9.34
C VAL A 100 27.87 -45.57 8.27
N THR A 101 27.87 -46.86 7.90
CA THR A 101 28.67 -47.35 6.78
C THR A 101 27.92 -47.10 5.49
N TYR A 102 28.34 -46.07 4.74
CA TYR A 102 27.81 -45.80 3.41
C TYR A 102 28.44 -46.75 2.41
N ILE A 103 27.62 -47.52 1.71
CA ILE A 103 28.10 -48.38 0.63
C ILE A 103 28.16 -47.54 -0.64
N ASN A 104 29.35 -47.34 -1.19
CA ASN A 104 29.53 -46.55 -2.41
C ASN A 104 29.21 -47.42 -3.62
N VAL A 105 28.29 -46.97 -4.48
CA VAL A 105 27.85 -47.73 -5.67
C VAL A 105 29.01 -47.99 -6.64
N SER A 106 30.08 -47.19 -6.58
CA SER A 106 31.30 -47.41 -7.35
C SER A 106 32.07 -48.68 -6.96
N ASP A 107 31.86 -49.23 -5.76
CA ASP A 107 32.49 -50.49 -5.33
C ASP A 107 31.86 -51.74 -5.98
N PHE A 108 30.68 -51.59 -6.60
CA PHE A 108 29.95 -52.69 -7.26
C PHE A 108 30.02 -52.66 -8.79
N VAL A 109 30.70 -51.69 -9.38
CA VAL A 109 30.91 -51.67 -10.83
C VAL A 109 32.06 -52.63 -11.15
N LEU A 110 31.71 -53.90 -11.39
CA LEU A 110 32.62 -54.96 -11.82
C LEU A 110 33.32 -54.57 -13.14
N LYS A 111 34.64 -54.75 -13.18
CA LYS A 111 35.52 -54.61 -14.35
C LYS A 111 35.39 -55.79 -15.31
#